data_AF-I3UUY2-F1
#
_entry.id   AF-I3UUY2-F1
#
_cell.length_a   1.000
_cell.length_b   1.000
_cell.length_c   1.000
_cell.angle_alpha   90.00
_cell.angle_beta   90.00
_cell.angle_gamma   90.00
#
_symmetry.space_group_name_H-M   'P 1'
#
loop_
_entity.id
_entity.type
_entity.pdbx_description
1 polymer ?
#
loop_
_entity_poly.entity_id
_entity_poly.type
_entity_poly.pdbx_seq_one_letter_code
_entity_poly.pdbx_strand_id
1 'polypeptide(L)'
;MSCNRHKIHFLRELIPSFECEPGCHDCCGPVTTSAEEMARLPRKSQAEQDAALERLDCVHLGPHGCTVYEERPMICRLFGTTPRMACPRGRGPEPMIDPAAEQLVHQFIATTRQVLV
;
A
#
# COMPACT_ATOMS: atom_id res chain seq x y z
N MET A 1 -13.85 17.98 -0.81
CA MET A 1 -13.16 16.75 -0.35
C MET A 1 -13.73 15.43 -0.92
N SER A 2 -14.76 15.43 -1.77
CA SER A 2 -15.24 14.19 -2.46
C SER A 2 -14.33 13.72 -3.61
N CYS A 3 -13.49 14.62 -4.14
CA CYS A 3 -12.64 14.34 -5.32
C CYS A 3 -11.61 13.23 -5.06
N ASN A 4 -10.94 13.23 -3.91
CA ASN A 4 -9.89 12.24 -3.63
C ASN A 4 -10.45 10.84 -3.34
N ARG A 5 -11.67 10.73 -2.79
CA ARG A 5 -12.30 9.43 -2.57
C ARG A 5 -12.52 8.68 -3.89
N HIS A 6 -13.09 9.36 -4.88
CA HIS A 6 -13.32 8.78 -6.22
C HIS A 6 -11.99 8.50 -6.93
N LYS A 7 -11.01 9.41 -6.83
CA LYS A 7 -9.67 9.18 -7.38
C LYS A 7 -9.01 7.94 -6.80
N ILE A 8 -9.03 7.74 -5.48
CA ILE A 8 -8.47 6.55 -4.82
C ILE A 8 -9.14 5.28 -5.36
N HIS A 9 -10.47 5.28 -5.48
CA HIS A 9 -11.20 4.12 -6.03
C HIS A 9 -10.77 3.82 -7.47
N PHE A 10 -10.81 4.83 -8.33
CA PHE A 10 -10.42 4.72 -9.73
C PHE A 10 -8.98 4.21 -9.89
N LEU A 11 -8.03 4.77 -9.12
CA LEU A 11 -6.63 4.33 -9.17
C LEU A 11 -6.45 2.89 -8.67
N ARG A 12 -7.21 2.46 -7.65
CA ARG A 12 -7.20 1.06 -7.19
C ARG A 12 -7.60 0.09 -8.29
N GLU A 13 -8.60 0.45 -9.11
CA GLU A 13 -9.08 -0.38 -10.21
C GLU A 13 -8.07 -0.53 -11.35
N LEU A 14 -7.17 0.46 -11.52
CA LEU A 14 -6.11 0.39 -12.53
C LEU A 14 -4.92 -0.47 -12.11
N ILE A 15 -4.75 -0.73 -10.81
CA ILE A 15 -3.64 -1.53 -10.29
C ILE A 15 -4.09 -3.01 -10.27
N PRO A 16 -3.46 -3.89 -11.06
CA PRO A 16 -3.80 -5.31 -11.04
C PRO A 16 -3.52 -5.90 -9.66
N SER A 17 -4.36 -6.83 -9.22
CA SER A 17 -4.21 -7.50 -7.92
C SER A 17 -3.55 -8.87 -8.08
N PHE A 18 -2.84 -9.28 -7.03
CA PHE A 18 -2.37 -10.65 -6.84
C PHE A 18 -2.43 -10.98 -5.35
N GLU A 19 -2.24 -12.24 -4.99
CA GLU A 19 -2.18 -12.69 -3.60
C GLU A 19 -0.75 -12.97 -3.17
N CYS A 20 -0.38 -12.43 -2.01
CA CYS A 20 0.87 -12.77 -1.33
C CYS A 20 0.82 -14.23 -0.82
N GLU A 21 2.00 -14.84 -0.66
CA GLU A 21 2.09 -16.12 0.04
C GLU A 21 1.63 -16.00 1.50
N PRO A 22 0.99 -17.03 2.08
CA PRO A 22 0.55 -16.99 3.47
C PRO A 22 1.70 -16.66 4.43
N GLY A 23 1.50 -15.64 5.27
CA GLY A 23 2.51 -15.18 6.23
C GLY A 23 3.66 -14.35 5.63
N CYS A 24 3.64 -14.04 4.32
CA CYS A 24 4.68 -13.21 3.71
C CYS A 24 4.59 -11.76 4.19
N HIS A 25 5.73 -11.21 4.59
CA HIS A 25 5.90 -9.82 5.00
C HIS A 25 7.13 -9.15 4.36
N ASP A 26 7.75 -9.77 3.35
CA ASP A 26 9.02 -9.30 2.76
C ASP A 26 8.90 -7.92 2.07
N CYS A 27 7.70 -7.54 1.63
CA CYS A 27 7.41 -6.21 1.09
C CYS A 27 6.83 -5.24 2.14
N CYS A 28 6.47 -5.73 3.33
CA CYS A 28 5.82 -4.93 4.36
C CYS A 28 6.89 -4.18 5.17
N GLY A 29 6.71 -2.87 5.32
CA GLY A 29 7.62 -2.03 6.08
C GLY A 29 7.05 -0.63 6.27
N PRO A 30 7.85 0.32 6.80
CA PRO A 30 7.43 1.70 6.99
C PRO A 30 7.19 2.36 5.63
N VAL A 31 5.95 2.77 5.39
CA VAL A 31 5.53 3.44 4.16
C VAL A 31 4.69 4.67 4.51
N THR A 32 4.70 5.65 3.60
CA THR A 32 3.81 6.79 3.70
C THR A 32 2.57 6.60 2.83
N THR A 33 1.43 7.06 3.33
CA THR A 33 0.16 7.04 2.60
C THR A 33 -0.50 8.41 2.63
N SER A 34 -1.46 8.66 1.74
CA SER A 34 -2.25 9.89 1.79
C SER A 34 -3.08 9.94 3.08
N ALA A 35 -3.31 11.14 3.63
CA ALA A 35 -4.15 11.32 4.82
C ALA A 35 -5.57 10.72 4.64
N GLU A 36 -6.11 10.77 3.42
CA GLU A 36 -7.41 10.17 3.07
C GLU A 36 -7.41 8.65 3.03
N GLU A 37 -6.29 8.01 2.68
CA GLU A 37 -6.13 6.56 2.79
C GLU A 37 -5.89 6.15 4.24
N MET A 38 -5.07 6.90 4.98
CA MET A 38 -4.86 6.66 6.41
C MET A 38 -6.16 6.71 7.21
N ALA A 39 -7.06 7.63 6.85
CA ALA A 39 -8.38 7.75 7.48
C ALA A 39 -9.30 6.53 7.29
N ARG A 40 -8.99 5.62 6.34
CA ARG A 40 -9.72 4.37 6.11
C ARG A 40 -9.16 3.19 6.91
N LEU A 41 -7.94 3.32 7.44
CA LEU A 41 -7.29 2.27 8.19
C LEU A 41 -7.76 2.29 9.67
N PRO A 42 -7.80 1.13 10.35
CA PRO A 42 -8.05 1.09 11.78
C PRO A 42 -7.05 1.95 12.54
N ARG A 43 -7.49 2.72 13.52
CA ARG A 43 -6.56 3.54 14.32
C ARG A 43 -5.64 2.65 15.14
N LYS A 44 -4.36 3.01 15.15
CA LYS A 44 -3.31 2.43 15.98
C LYS A 44 -2.85 3.46 17.00
N SER A 45 -2.46 2.98 18.18
CA SER A 45 -1.85 3.83 19.19
C SER A 45 -0.45 4.24 18.76
N GLN A 46 0.04 5.37 19.29
CA GLN A 46 1.41 5.82 19.04
C GLN A 46 2.43 4.75 19.46
N ALA A 47 2.21 4.09 20.60
CA ALA A 47 3.07 3.02 21.07
C ALA A 47 3.13 1.82 20.12
N GLU A 48 2.01 1.43 19.49
CA GLU A 48 2.01 0.38 18.45
C GLU A 48 2.79 0.82 17.21
N GLN A 49 2.63 2.07 16.79
CA GLN A 49 3.32 2.63 15.62
C GLN A 49 4.83 2.72 15.86
N ASP A 50 5.24 3.22 17.02
CA ASP A 50 6.66 3.35 17.41
C ASP A 50 7.32 1.97 17.47
N ALA A 51 6.67 0.98 18.09
CA ALA A 51 7.18 -0.39 18.16
C ALA A 51 7.24 -1.09 16.78
N ALA A 52 6.35 -0.74 15.85
CA ALA A 52 6.44 -1.22 14.47
C ALA A 52 7.61 -0.55 13.73
N LEU A 53 7.78 0.76 13.90
CA LEU A 53 8.86 1.53 13.27
C LEU A 53 10.25 1.10 13.76
N GLU A 54 10.41 0.83 15.06
CA GLU A 54 11.64 0.29 15.65
C GLU A 54 12.06 -1.04 15.02
N ARG A 55 11.08 -1.86 14.60
CA ARG A 55 11.29 -3.14 13.93
C ARG A 55 11.37 -3.02 12.41
N LEU A 56 11.21 -1.81 11.87
CA LEU A 56 11.08 -1.55 10.43
C LEU A 56 9.92 -2.33 9.78
N ASP A 57 8.87 -2.58 10.55
CA ASP A 57 7.66 -3.27 10.12
C ASP A 57 6.50 -2.28 9.88
N CYS A 58 5.44 -2.77 9.23
CA CYS A 58 4.16 -2.05 9.17
C CYS A 58 3.31 -2.35 10.41
N VAL A 59 2.73 -1.31 11.03
CA VAL A 59 1.87 -1.45 12.22
C VAL A 59 0.60 -2.30 11.98
N HIS A 60 0.20 -2.49 10.72
CA HIS A 60 -0.94 -3.32 10.33
C HIS A 60 -0.55 -4.77 9.97
N LEU A 61 0.72 -5.13 10.10
CA LEU A 61 1.17 -6.51 9.89
C LEU A 61 0.74 -7.38 11.08
N GLY A 62 -0.03 -8.42 10.80
CA GLY A 62 -0.43 -9.44 11.77
C GLY A 62 0.30 -10.77 11.54
N PRO A 63 0.07 -11.78 12.39
CA PRO A 63 0.74 -13.08 12.32
C PRO A 63 0.45 -13.87 11.04
N HIS A 64 -0.62 -13.54 10.33
CA HIS A 64 -1.04 -14.18 9.09
C HIS A 64 -0.94 -13.26 7.85
N GLY A 65 -0.25 -12.13 7.98
CA GLY A 65 -0.10 -11.13 6.92
C GLY A 65 -0.81 -9.82 7.23
N CYS A 66 -1.02 -9.01 6.19
CA CYS A 66 -1.58 -7.66 6.34
C CYS A 66 -3.06 -7.70 6.78
N THR A 67 -3.35 -7.12 7.95
CA THR A 67 -4.72 -7.06 8.51
C THR A 67 -5.64 -6.07 7.79
N VAL A 68 -5.07 -5.23 6.91
CA VAL A 68 -5.80 -4.22 6.11
C VAL A 68 -5.68 -4.48 4.61
N TYR A 69 -5.56 -5.76 4.21
CA TYR A 69 -5.26 -6.16 2.82
C TYR A 69 -6.16 -5.50 1.78
N GLU A 70 -7.47 -5.46 2.04
CA GLU A 70 -8.47 -4.84 1.16
C GLU A 70 -8.37 -3.31 1.12
N GLU A 71 -7.95 -2.69 2.22
CA GLU A 71 -7.81 -1.24 2.32
C GLU A 71 -6.37 -0.75 2.10
N ARG A 72 -5.49 -1.62 1.58
CA ARG A 72 -4.09 -1.29 1.33
C ARG A 72 -3.95 0.05 0.58
N PRO A 73 -3.08 0.95 1.08
CA PRO A 73 -2.67 2.16 0.38
C PRO A 73 -2.16 1.93 -1.04
N MET A 74 -2.18 2.99 -1.85
CA MET A 74 -1.67 3.00 -3.22
C MET A 74 -0.24 2.45 -3.28
N ILE A 75 0.65 2.96 -2.42
CA ILE A 75 2.05 2.53 -2.39
C ILE A 75 2.17 1.03 -2.10
N CYS A 76 1.37 0.49 -1.17
CA CYS A 76 1.38 -0.92 -0.83
C CYS A 76 0.89 -1.81 -1.98
N ARG A 77 0.03 -1.29 -2.86
CA ARG A 77 -0.49 -2.01 -4.04
C ARG A 77 0.48 -2.00 -5.22
N LEU A 78 1.42 -1.06 -5.26
CA LEU A 78 2.47 -1.04 -6.28
C LEU A 78 3.52 -2.14 -6.07
N PHE A 79 3.77 -2.54 -4.82
CA PHE A 79 4.66 -3.67 -4.53
C PHE A 79 4.16 -4.96 -5.17
N GLY A 80 4.98 -5.56 -6.02
CA GLY A 80 4.69 -6.77 -6.78
C GLY A 80 3.87 -6.55 -8.05
N THR A 81 3.46 -5.32 -8.36
CA THR A 81 2.64 -5.02 -9.56
C THR A 81 3.36 -4.17 -10.60
N THR A 82 4.53 -3.61 -10.26
CA THR A 82 5.43 -2.90 -11.18
C THR A 82 6.85 -3.49 -11.14
N PRO A 83 7.60 -3.50 -12.26
CA PRO A 83 9.00 -3.90 -12.28
C PRO A 83 9.89 -3.07 -11.33
N ARG A 84 9.51 -1.83 -11.02
CA ARG A 84 10.27 -0.93 -10.13
C ARG A 84 10.17 -1.29 -8.66
N MET A 85 9.13 -2.03 -8.27
CA MET A 85 8.89 -2.52 -6.91
C MET A 85 8.50 -3.99 -6.98
N ALA A 86 9.34 -4.80 -7.62
CA ALA A 86 9.08 -6.23 -7.79
C ALA A 86 8.96 -6.96 -6.44
N CYS A 87 8.14 -8.00 -6.39
CA CYS A 87 8.05 -8.85 -5.21
C CYS A 87 9.36 -9.65 -5.04
N PRO A 88 9.98 -9.68 -3.84
CA PRO A 88 11.18 -10.47 -3.57
C PRO A 88 11.01 -11.98 -3.82
N ARG A 89 9.76 -12.47 -3.75
CA ARG A 89 9.39 -13.87 -4.00
C ARG A 89 9.03 -14.15 -5.46
N GLY A 90 9.15 -13.18 -6.36
CA GLY A 90 8.79 -13.33 -7.77
C GLY A 90 7.27 -13.47 -8.01
N ARG A 91 6.44 -13.10 -7.04
CA ARG A 91 4.97 -13.05 -7.19
C ARG A 91 4.56 -11.75 -7.89
N GLY A 92 3.46 -11.79 -8.63
CA GLY A 92 2.87 -10.62 -9.27
C GLY A 92 1.76 -11.01 -10.24
N PRO A 93 0.95 -10.06 -10.68
CA PRO A 93 -0.05 -10.30 -11.71
C PRO A 93 0.59 -10.37 -13.10
N GLU A 94 -0.04 -11.11 -14.00
CA GLU A 94 0.25 -11.08 -15.42
C GLU A 94 -1.04 -10.74 -16.18
N PRO A 95 -1.15 -9.52 -16.78
CA PRO A 95 -0.11 -8.50 -16.92
C PRO A 95 0.15 -7.65 -15.67
N MET A 96 1.36 -7.07 -15.59
CA MET A 96 1.71 -6.01 -14.62
C MET A 96 0.96 -4.70 -14.91
N ILE A 97 1.07 -3.72 -14.00
CA ILE A 97 0.41 -2.42 -14.15
C ILE A 97 0.82 -1.71 -15.44
N ASP A 98 -0.15 -1.05 -16.09
CA ASP A 98 0.12 -0.18 -17.23
C ASP A 98 1.02 1.02 -16.80
N PRO A 99 2.07 1.37 -17.56
CA PRO A 99 2.97 2.48 -17.20
C PRO A 99 2.28 3.84 -17.03
N ALA A 100 1.22 4.13 -17.79
CA ALA A 100 0.45 5.36 -17.64
C ALA A 100 -0.39 5.32 -16.35
N ALA A 101 -0.96 4.17 -16.00
CA ALA A 101 -1.64 3.98 -14.72
C ALA A 101 -0.66 4.16 -13.54
N GLU A 102 0.54 3.60 -13.62
CA GLU A 102 1.58 3.77 -12.60
C GLU A 102 1.96 5.26 -12.42
N GLN A 103 2.08 6.02 -13.52
CA GLN A 103 2.32 7.46 -13.47
C GLN A 103 1.19 8.22 -12.76
N LEU A 104 -0.08 7.86 -13.00
CA LEU A 104 -1.22 8.47 -12.31
C LEU A 104 -1.19 8.20 -10.80
N VAL A 105 -0.79 6.99 -10.39
CA VAL A 105 -0.62 6.65 -8.98
C VAL A 105 0.50 7.48 -8.35
N HIS A 106 1.66 7.59 -9.00
CA HIS A 106 2.76 8.43 -8.53
C HIS A 106 2.36 9.91 -8.42
N GLN A 107 1.62 10.43 -9.40
CA GLN A 107 1.11 11.79 -9.36
C GLN A 107 0.16 12.01 -8.19
N PHE A 108 -0.72 11.04 -7.89
CA PHE A 108 -1.60 11.10 -6.74
C PHE A 108 -0.82 11.13 -5.42
N ILE A 109 0.19 10.26 -5.27
CA ILE A 109 1.07 10.23 -4.08
C ILE A 109 1.80 11.58 -3.94
N ALA A 110 2.36 12.12 -5.01
CA ALA A 110 3.11 13.37 -5.00
C ALA A 110 2.25 14.63 -4.71
N THR A 111 0.94 14.56 -4.95
CA THR A 111 0.01 15.71 -4.81
C THR A 111 -0.86 15.65 -3.56
N THR A 112 -0.71 14.62 -2.73
CA THR A 112 -1.48 14.45 -1.50
C THR A 112 -0.58 14.53 -0.27
N ARG A 113 -1.13 14.99 0.86
CA ARG A 113 -0.41 15.04 2.13
C ARG A 113 -0.09 13.62 2.58
N GLN A 114 1.20 13.29 2.60
CA GLN A 114 1.71 12.00 3.03
C GLN A 114 1.86 11.94 4.56
N VAL A 115 1.48 10.81 5.14
CA VAL A 115 1.58 10.50 6.58
C VAL A 115 2.16 9.09 6.70
N LEU A 116 3.02 8.86 7.69
CA LEU A 116 3.51 7.52 8.01
C LEU A 116 2.34 6.66 8.51
N VAL A 117 2.23 5.45 7.98
CA VAL A 117 1.23 4.45 8.39
C VAL A 117 1.52 3.94 9.80
#